data_AF-A0A0N7FD62-F1
#
_entry.id   AF-A0A0N7FD62-F1
#
_cell.length_a   1.000
_cell.length_b   1.000
_cell.length_c   1.000
_cell.angle_alpha   90.00
_cell.angle_beta   90.00
_cell.angle_gamma   90.00
#
_symmetry.space_group_name_H-M   'P 1'
#
loop_
_entity.id
_entity.type
_entity.pdbx_description
1 polymer ?
#
loop_
_entity_poly.entity_id
_entity_poly.type
_entity_poly.pdbx_seq_one_letter_code
_entity_poly.pdbx_strand_id
1 'polypeptide(L)'
;MNLDEGVRRMRNELFAYHGEVGSVYQVIQETFYEDEKCGLTEIDFLKVIYPLLPIQKRSPYLEMIKNCALKIKESGLQDREHFHFWTKKPECYGNTNFISIGFQECHFALVIMGYGVLFTLAVLILEILWHKRQSAKMNTNVEMIQSPPAE
;
A
#
# COMPACT_ATOMS: atom_id res chain seq x y z
N MET A 1 0.62 27.42 -10.09
CA MET A 1 1.58 26.35 -10.42
C MET A 1 1.18 25.81 -11.78
N ASN A 2 2.12 25.53 -12.69
CA ASN A 2 1.77 24.98 -13.99
C ASN A 2 1.42 23.48 -13.86
N LEU A 3 0.67 22.93 -14.82
CA LEU A 3 0.20 21.54 -14.75
C LEU A 3 1.38 20.55 -14.72
N ASP A 4 2.36 20.71 -15.60
CA ASP A 4 3.56 19.84 -15.66
C ASP A 4 4.38 19.90 -14.37
N GLU A 5 4.49 21.10 -13.78
CA GLU A 5 5.21 21.28 -12.51
C GLU A 5 4.46 20.61 -11.36
N GLY A 6 3.12 20.68 -11.36
CA GLY A 6 2.26 19.95 -10.42
C GLY A 6 2.45 18.45 -10.48
N VAL A 7 2.40 17.90 -11.69
CA VAL A 7 2.56 16.47 -11.94
C VAL A 7 3.97 15.99 -11.60
N ARG A 8 5.01 16.78 -11.92
CA ARG A 8 6.39 16.46 -11.57
C ARG A 8 6.62 16.40 -10.07
N ARG A 9 6.05 17.35 -9.31
CA ARG A 9 6.18 17.37 -7.85
C ARG A 9 5.40 16.22 -7.20
N MET A 10 4.23 15.88 -7.74
CA MET A 10 3.46 14.70 -7.31
C MET A 10 4.27 13.40 -7.44
N ARG A 11 5.15 13.30 -8.45
CA ARG A 11 6.01 12.12 -8.67
C ARG A 11 7.16 12.00 -7.65
N ASN A 12 7.82 13.11 -7.35
CA ASN A 12 9.09 13.12 -6.61
C ASN A 12 8.95 13.43 -5.12
N GLU A 13 7.84 14.05 -4.70
CA GLU A 13 7.63 14.57 -3.35
C GLU A 13 6.33 14.01 -2.75
N LEU A 14 6.19 14.07 -1.42
CA LEU A 14 4.92 13.81 -0.72
C LEU A 14 3.97 14.99 -0.95
N PHE A 15 3.42 15.08 -2.16
CA PHE A 15 2.63 16.22 -2.62
C PHE A 15 1.31 15.77 -3.25
N ALA A 16 0.22 16.43 -2.88
CA ALA A 16 -1.09 16.25 -3.51
C ALA A 16 -1.36 17.42 -4.45
N TYR A 17 -1.66 17.13 -5.71
CA TYR A 17 -2.04 18.13 -6.71
C TYR A 17 -3.54 18.07 -6.99
N HIS A 18 -4.20 19.21 -6.92
CA HIS A 18 -5.60 19.36 -7.31
C HIS A 18 -5.67 20.08 -8.66
N GLY A 19 -6.33 19.45 -9.63
CA GLY A 19 -6.49 19.99 -10.97
C GLY A 19 -7.56 19.23 -11.75
N GLU A 20 -7.72 19.61 -13.01
CA GLU A 20 -8.61 18.89 -13.92
C GLU A 20 -8.06 17.48 -14.18
N VAL A 21 -8.85 16.48 -13.81
CA VAL A 21 -8.46 15.06 -13.83
C VAL A 21 -8.02 14.59 -15.22
N GLY A 22 -8.75 14.97 -16.27
CA GLY A 22 -8.42 14.55 -17.65
C GLY A 22 -7.05 15.04 -18.11
N SER A 23 -6.79 16.34 -17.96
CA SER A 23 -5.50 16.97 -18.31
C SER A 23 -4.34 16.41 -17.49
N VAL A 24 -4.57 16.15 -16.19
CA VAL A 24 -3.57 15.53 -15.32
C VAL A 24 -3.26 14.09 -15.74
N TYR A 25 -4.28 13.27 -16.04
CA TYR A 25 -4.08 11.91 -16.50
C TYR A 25 -3.36 11.81 -17.83
N GLN A 26 -3.60 12.76 -18.75
CA GLN A 26 -2.85 12.82 -20.00
C GLN A 26 -1.35 12.98 -19.75
N VAL A 27 -0.95 13.96 -18.95
CA VAL A 27 0.48 14.20 -18.66
C VAL A 27 1.10 13.05 -17.87
N ILE A 28 0.36 12.45 -16.94
CA ILE A 28 0.80 11.24 -16.24
C ILE A 28 1.05 10.09 -17.22
N GLN A 29 0.13 9.85 -18.17
CA GLN A 29 0.27 8.78 -19.15
C GLN A 29 1.53 8.95 -20.02
N GLU A 30 1.90 10.19 -20.32
CA GLU A 30 3.09 10.55 -21.11
C GLU A 30 4.40 10.53 -20.30
N THR A 31 4.36 10.80 -18.99
CA THR A 31 5.59 11.03 -18.18
C THR A 31 5.91 9.95 -17.15
N PHE A 32 4.92 9.18 -16.69
CA PHE A 32 5.09 8.17 -15.62
C PHE A 32 5.39 6.80 -16.22
N TYR A 33 6.19 6.02 -15.49
CA TYR A 33 6.39 4.60 -15.81
C TYR A 33 5.17 3.75 -15.38
N GLU A 34 5.04 2.54 -15.92
CA GLU A 34 3.89 1.66 -15.68
C GLU A 34 3.72 1.26 -14.21
N ASP A 35 4.84 1.07 -13.49
CA ASP A 35 4.89 0.78 -12.05
C ASP A 35 4.43 1.98 -11.21
N GLU A 36 4.83 3.19 -11.58
CA GLU A 36 4.42 4.42 -10.90
C GLU A 36 2.92 4.70 -11.07
N LYS A 37 2.33 4.34 -12.21
CA LYS A 37 0.90 4.52 -12.48
C LYS A 37 0.01 3.74 -11.50
N CYS A 38 0.43 2.55 -11.07
CA CYS A 38 -0.34 1.74 -10.10
C CYS A 38 -0.40 2.37 -8.69
N GLY A 39 0.53 3.25 -8.34
CA GLY A 39 0.57 3.95 -7.04
C GLY A 39 -0.37 5.16 -6.95
N LEU A 40 -1.00 5.55 -8.06
CA LEU A 40 -1.81 6.76 -8.13
C LEU A 40 -3.15 6.60 -7.43
N THR A 41 -3.38 7.47 -6.45
CA THR A 41 -4.65 7.57 -5.71
C THR A 41 -5.33 8.89 -6.04
N GLU A 42 -6.59 8.82 -6.45
CA GLU A 42 -7.44 9.97 -6.74
C GLU A 42 -8.43 10.18 -5.59
N ILE A 43 -8.69 11.44 -5.23
CA ILE A 43 -9.71 11.82 -4.25
C ILE A 43 -10.55 12.93 -4.88
N ASP A 44 -11.85 12.69 -5.01
CA ASP A 44 -12.81 13.71 -5.47
C ASP A 44 -13.16 14.66 -4.32
N PHE A 45 -12.51 15.84 -4.32
CA PHE A 45 -12.68 16.84 -3.28
C PHE A 45 -13.91 17.74 -3.49
N LEU A 46 -14.21 18.11 -4.74
CA LEU A 46 -15.22 19.13 -5.06
C LEU A 46 -16.57 18.55 -5.50
N LYS A 47 -16.66 17.26 -5.84
CA LYS A 47 -17.87 16.63 -6.41
C LYS A 47 -18.48 17.53 -7.48
N VAL A 48 -17.70 17.82 -8.52
CA VAL A 48 -18.06 18.82 -9.53
C VAL A 48 -19.33 18.40 -10.25
N ILE A 49 -20.33 19.29 -10.23
CA ILE A 49 -21.56 19.17 -11.02
C ILE A 49 -21.19 19.38 -12.49
N TYR A 50 -21.75 18.56 -13.39
CA TYR A 50 -21.57 18.68 -14.84
C TYR A 50 -21.61 20.14 -15.31
N PRO A 51 -20.70 20.56 -16.23
CA PRO A 51 -20.64 21.93 -16.71
C PRO A 51 -22.00 22.34 -17.30
N LEU A 52 -22.52 23.46 -16.81
CA LEU A 52 -23.79 24.03 -17.27
C LEU A 52 -23.52 24.95 -18.46
N LEU A 53 -24.44 24.96 -19.42
CA LEU A 53 -24.41 25.90 -20.54
C LEU A 53 -24.92 27.28 -20.06
N PRO A 54 -24.07 28.31 -19.97
CA PRO A 54 -24.51 29.64 -19.56
C PRO A 54 -25.31 30.30 -20.70
N ILE A 55 -26.46 30.88 -20.36
CA ILE A 55 -27.31 31.60 -21.31
C ILE A 55 -27.63 32.98 -20.73
N GLN A 56 -27.71 34.00 -21.59
CA GLN A 56 -28.13 35.34 -21.20
C GLN A 56 -29.52 35.32 -20.54
N LYS A 57 -29.67 36.06 -19.44
CA LYS A 57 -30.97 36.23 -18.76
C LYS A 57 -32.00 36.78 -19.76
N ARG A 58 -33.17 36.14 -19.83
CA ARG A 58 -34.28 36.47 -20.74
C ARG A 58 -33.95 36.34 -22.24
N SER A 59 -33.02 35.46 -22.61
CA SER A 59 -32.79 35.11 -24.01
C SER A 59 -34.01 34.41 -24.62
N PRO A 60 -34.45 34.77 -25.84
CA PRO A 60 -35.50 34.06 -26.55
C PRO A 60 -35.09 32.64 -26.94
N TYR A 61 -33.79 32.32 -26.92
CA TYR A 61 -33.26 31.01 -27.28
C TYR A 61 -33.17 30.02 -26.12
N LEU A 62 -33.56 30.43 -24.90
CA LEU A 62 -33.41 29.61 -23.70
C LEU A 62 -34.07 28.24 -23.85
N GLU A 63 -35.33 28.20 -24.30
CA GLU A 63 -36.07 26.94 -24.47
C GLU A 63 -35.46 26.07 -25.56
N MET A 64 -35.07 26.67 -26.69
CA MET A 64 -34.44 25.95 -27.78
C MET A 64 -33.12 25.30 -27.34
N ILE A 65 -32.22 26.07 -26.71
CA ILE A 65 -30.92 25.56 -26.26
C ILE A 65 -31.12 24.50 -25.17
N LYS A 66 -32.06 24.71 -24.24
CA LYS A 66 -32.38 23.73 -23.19
C LYS A 66 -32.87 22.41 -23.79
N ASN A 67 -33.80 22.45 -24.74
CA ASN A 67 -34.34 21.26 -25.39
C ASN A 67 -33.26 20.53 -26.21
N CYS A 68 -32.41 21.27 -26.92
CA CYS A 68 -31.27 20.69 -27.63
C CYS A 68 -30.27 20.02 -26.68
N ALA A 69 -29.94 20.67 -25.56
CA ALA A 69 -29.02 20.12 -24.56
C ALA A 69 -29.57 18.83 -23.91
N LEU A 70 -30.87 18.83 -23.57
CA LEU A 70 -31.55 17.62 -23.07
C LEU A 70 -31.53 16.51 -24.09
N LYS A 71 -31.82 16.80 -25.36
CA LYS A 71 -31.78 15.81 -26.44
C LYS A 71 -30.38 15.21 -26.65
N ILE A 72 -29.33 16.03 -26.60
CA ILE A 72 -27.93 15.56 -26.69
C ILE A 72 -27.62 14.59 -25.54
N LYS A 73 -28.04 14.94 -24.32
CA LYS A 73 -27.86 14.08 -23.14
C LYS A 73 -28.66 12.78 -23.24
N GLU A 74 -29.94 12.85 -23.57
CA GLU A 74 -30.82 11.67 -23.71
C GLU A 74 -30.37 10.73 -24.82
N SER A 75 -29.79 11.27 -25.90
CA SER A 75 -29.23 10.45 -26.99
C SER A 75 -27.92 9.73 -26.62
N GLY A 76 -27.31 10.03 -25.47
CA GLY A 76 -26.00 9.51 -25.07
C GLY A 76 -24.82 10.09 -25.86
N LEU A 77 -25.06 11.05 -26.76
CA LEU A 77 -24.02 11.67 -27.57
C LEU A 77 -22.99 12.40 -26.69
N GLN A 78 -23.46 13.03 -25.61
CA GLN A 78 -22.58 13.67 -24.62
C GLN A 78 -21.59 12.67 -24.03
N ASP A 79 -22.06 11.50 -23.60
CA ASP A 79 -21.20 10.49 -22.96
C ASP A 79 -20.21 9.91 -23.96
N ARG A 80 -20.63 9.68 -25.22
CA ARG A 80 -19.74 9.19 -26.27
C ARG A 80 -18.58 10.14 -26.53
N GLU A 81 -18.87 11.43 -26.68
CA GLU A 81 -17.83 12.45 -26.89
C GLU A 81 -16.98 12.64 -25.62
N HIS A 82 -17.59 12.56 -24.44
CA HIS A 82 -16.86 12.61 -23.18
C HIS A 82 -15.80 11.50 -23.13
N PHE A 83 -16.15 10.25 -23.43
CA PHE A 83 -15.16 9.16 -23.45
C PHE A 83 -14.13 9.25 -24.59
N HIS A 84 -14.42 10.02 -25.65
CA HIS A 84 -13.49 10.22 -26.75
C HIS A 84 -12.43 11.27 -26.42
N PHE A 85 -12.83 12.38 -25.80
CA PHE A 85 -11.94 13.50 -25.48
C PHE A 85 -11.32 13.44 -24.08
N TRP A 86 -12.02 12.88 -23.08
CA TRP A 86 -11.46 12.74 -21.73
C TRP A 86 -10.58 11.50 -21.63
N THR A 87 -9.33 11.75 -21.26
CA THR A 87 -8.39 10.70 -20.86
C THR A 87 -8.92 10.01 -19.61
N LYS A 88 -9.23 8.72 -19.74
CA LYS A 88 -9.58 7.86 -18.61
C LYS A 88 -8.38 7.70 -17.69
N LYS A 89 -8.64 7.28 -16.45
CA LYS A 89 -7.57 6.84 -15.55
C LYS A 89 -6.69 5.81 -16.28
N PRO A 90 -5.36 6.00 -16.32
CA PRO A 90 -4.48 5.06 -17.01
C PRO A 90 -4.59 3.68 -16.35
N GLU A 91 -4.87 2.67 -17.17
CA GLU A 91 -4.87 1.28 -16.75
C GLU A 91 -3.42 0.83 -16.57
N CYS A 92 -3.07 0.33 -15.40
CA CYS A 92 -1.73 -0.19 -15.18
C CYS A 92 -1.70 -1.69 -15.50
N TYR A 93 -0.91 -2.08 -16.50
CA TYR A 93 -0.68 -3.47 -16.88
C TYR A 93 0.49 -4.06 -16.06
N GLY A 94 0.40 -3.94 -14.74
CA GLY A 94 1.40 -4.45 -13.80
C GLY A 94 1.17 -5.92 -13.50
N ASN A 95 1.82 -6.81 -14.26
CA ASN A 95 1.85 -8.23 -13.91
C ASN A 95 2.68 -8.36 -12.61
N THR A 96 1.99 -8.60 -11.49
CA THR A 96 2.55 -8.91 -10.17
C THR A 96 3.59 -7.89 -9.67
N ASN A 97 3.12 -6.84 -8.98
CA ASN A 97 3.99 -6.06 -8.10
C ASN A 97 4.58 -7.00 -7.05
N PHE A 98 5.81 -7.46 -7.26
CA PHE A 98 6.60 -8.08 -6.20
C PHE A 98 6.91 -6.97 -5.20
N ILE A 99 6.07 -6.84 -4.17
CA ILE A 99 6.39 -6.01 -3.02
C ILE A 99 7.63 -6.64 -2.41
N SER A 100 8.81 -6.08 -2.70
CA SER A 100 10.05 -6.49 -2.04
C SER A 100 9.95 -6.03 -0.59
N ILE A 101 9.43 -6.90 0.27
CA ILE A 101 9.34 -6.65 1.70
C ILE A 101 10.76 -6.50 2.21
N GLY A 102 11.10 -5.29 2.65
CA GLY A 102 12.42 -4.98 3.17
C GLY A 102 12.67 -5.74 4.47
N PHE A 103 13.95 -6.03 4.75
CA PHE A 103 14.37 -6.71 5.98
C PHE A 103 13.90 -5.99 7.26
N GLN A 104 13.62 -4.69 7.14
CA GLN A 104 13.08 -3.84 8.20
C GLN A 104 11.69 -4.28 8.68
N GLU A 105 10.81 -4.70 7.77
CA GLU A 105 9.44 -5.13 8.10
C GLU A 105 9.45 -6.50 8.83
N CYS A 106 10.43 -7.34 8.53
CA CYS A 106 10.60 -8.65 9.16
C CYS A 106 11.43 -8.62 10.47
N HIS A 107 11.92 -7.45 10.88
CA HIS A 107 12.82 -7.31 12.03
C HIS A 107 12.23 -7.92 13.31
N PHE A 108 10.96 -7.64 13.60
CA PHE A 108 10.30 -8.15 14.81
C PHE A 108 10.23 -9.68 14.85
N ALA A 109 9.90 -10.33 13.72
CA ALA A 109 9.83 -11.78 13.61
C ALA A 109 11.21 -12.44 13.80
N LEU A 110 12.26 -11.86 13.20
CA LEU A 110 13.64 -12.35 13.33
C LEU A 110 14.17 -12.23 14.76
N VAL A 111 13.86 -11.13 15.44
CA VAL A 111 14.26 -10.90 16.83
C VAL A 111 13.61 -11.92 17.77
N ILE A 112 12.31 -12.17 17.63
CA ILE A 112 11.60 -13.19 18.44
C ILE A 112 12.20 -14.58 18.20
N MET A 113 12.46 -14.93 16.94
CA MET A 113 13.07 -16.22 16.60
C MET A 113 14.46 -16.37 17.25
N GLY A 114 15.27 -15.31 17.24
CA GLY A 114 16.58 -15.29 17.90
C GLY A 114 16.48 -15.48 19.41
N TYR A 115 15.57 -14.78 20.08
CA TYR A 115 15.35 -14.94 21.52
C TYR A 115 14.82 -16.34 21.88
N GLY A 116 13.96 -16.92 21.05
CA GLY A 116 13.45 -18.28 21.22
C GLY A 116 14.58 -19.32 21.21
N VAL A 117 15.52 -19.20 20.26
CA VAL A 117 16.68 -20.10 20.18
C VAL A 117 17.63 -19.93 21.37
N LEU A 118 17.86 -18.68 21.81
CA LEU A 118 18.66 -18.42 23.01
C LEU A 118 18.03 -19.02 24.26
N PHE A 119 16.71 -18.90 24.41
CA PHE A 119 15.98 -19.42 25.56
C PHE A 119 16.03 -20.95 25.62
N THR A 120 15.83 -21.63 24.49
CA THR A 120 15.90 -23.10 24.44
C THR A 120 17.30 -23.62 24.75
N LEU A 121 18.35 -22.96 24.23
CA LEU A 121 19.74 -23.30 24.57
C LEU A 121 20.03 -23.10 26.06
N ALA A 122 19.53 -22.02 26.67
CA ALA A 122 19.72 -21.77 28.10
C ALA A 122 19.08 -22.87 28.96
N VAL A 123 17.84 -23.27 28.65
CA VAL A 123 17.14 -24.35 29.36
C VAL A 123 17.88 -25.68 29.21
N LEU A 124 18.33 -26.02 28.00
CA LEU A 124 19.11 -27.24 27.74
C LEU A 124 20.40 -27.29 28.57
N ILE A 125 21.13 -26.18 28.65
CA ILE A 125 22.36 -26.09 29.46
C ILE A 125 22.04 -26.29 30.95
N LEU A 126 20.96 -25.69 31.44
CA LEU A 126 20.52 -25.86 32.83
C LEU A 126 20.15 -27.31 33.13
N GLU A 127 19.45 -28.00 32.23
CA GLU A 127 19.13 -29.42 32.37
C GLU A 127 20.39 -30.29 32.42
N ILE A 128 21.35 -30.06 31.52
CA ILE A 128 22.63 -30.81 31.51
C ILE A 128 23.41 -30.58 32.81
N LEU A 129 23.48 -29.34 33.29
CA LEU A 129 24.14 -29.00 34.56
C LEU A 129 23.43 -29.66 35.76
N TRP A 130 22.10 -29.66 35.77
CA TRP A 130 21.32 -30.31 36.81
C TRP A 130 21.53 -31.83 36.81
N HIS A 131 21.47 -32.46 35.64
CA HIS A 131 21.68 -33.90 35.50
C HIS A 131 23.10 -34.30 35.94
N LYS A 132 24.13 -33.56 35.52
CA LYS A 132 25.51 -33.80 35.98
C LYS A 132 25.67 -33.66 37.50
N ARG A 133 25.02 -32.66 38.12
CA ARG A 133 25.04 -32.50 39.58
C ARG A 133 24.30 -33.62 40.32
N GLN A 134 23.21 -34.14 39.76
CA GLN A 134 22.52 -35.28 40.36
C GLN A 134 23.29 -36.59 40.20
N SER A 135 23.89 -36.86 39.04
CA SER A 135 24.76 -38.02 38.86
C SER A 135 25.99 -37.97 39.77
N ALA A 136 26.58 -36.78 39.99
CA ALA A 136 27.66 -36.60 40.96
C ALA A 136 27.20 -36.86 42.40
N LYS A 137 26.03 -36.35 42.81
CA LYS A 137 25.43 -36.64 44.13
C LYS A 137 25.07 -38.11 44.32
N MET A 138 24.69 -38.82 43.25
CA MET A 138 24.33 -40.25 43.30
C MET A 138 25.58 -41.12 43.43
N ASN A 139 26.68 -40.80 42.74
CA ASN A 139 27.96 -41.51 42.90
C ASN A 139 28.54 -41.38 44.32
N THR A 140 28.46 -40.20 44.94
CA THR A 140 28.92 -40.01 46.34
C THR A 140 28.03 -40.73 47.37
N ASN A 141 26.73 -40.89 47.10
CA ASN A 141 25.86 -41.70 47.98
C ASN A 141 26.09 -43.21 47.82
N VAL A 142 26.52 -43.68 46.63
CA VAL A 142 26.90 -45.08 46.41
C VAL A 142 28.25 -45.41 47.06
N GLU A 143 29.22 -44.48 47.07
CA GLU A 143 30.49 -44.65 47.80
C GLU A 143 30.30 -44.77 49.34
N MET A 144 29.25 -44.19 49.92
CA MET A 144 28.94 -44.34 51.35
C MET A 144 28.21 -45.66 51.72
N ILE A 145 27.72 -46.44 50.76
CA ILE A 145 27.06 -47.74 51.03
C ILE A 145 28.05 -48.92 50.83
N GLN A 146 29.17 -48.70 50.11
CA GLN A 146 30.15 -49.76 49.77
C GLN A 146 31.29 -49.93 50.79
N SER A 147 31.34 -49.17 51.90
CA SER A 147 32.25 -49.48 53.01
C SER A 147 31.55 -50.42 54.00
N PRO A 148 31.90 -51.73 54.04
CA PRO A 148 31.39 -52.62 55.08
C PRO A 148 31.86 -52.13 56.46
N PRO A 149 31.07 -52.36 57.53
CA PRO A 149 31.62 -52.26 58.87
C PRO A 149 32.76 -53.27 58.99
N ALA A 150 33.98 -52.75 59.13
CA ALA A 150 35.13 -53.52 59.57
C ALA A 150 35.14 -53.52 61.10
N GLU A 151 34.93 -54.71 61.65
CA GLU A 151 35.19 -55.17 63.03
C GLU A 151 34.39 -54.53 64.17
#